data_AF-R9K4I6-F1
#
_entry.id   AF-R9K4I6-F1
#
_cell.length_a   1.000
_cell.length_b   1.000
_cell.length_c   1.000
_cell.angle_alpha   90.00
_cell.angle_beta   90.00
_cell.angle_gamma   90.00
#
_symmetry.space_group_name_H-M   'P 1'
#
loop_
_entity.id
_entity.type
_entity.pdbx_description
1 polymer ?
#
loop_
_entity_poly.entity_id
_entity_poly.type
_entity_poly.pdbx_seq_one_letter_code
_entity_poly.pdbx_strand_id
1 'polypeptide(L)'
;MFLFGMKLMSDGLEQVAGARMRSILEFFTQNRFIGMIVGLVFTGIIQSSNATTVMVVSFVNSGLMQLSQAAGPILGANIGTTVTGQLIAFNLAEIAPLFVIIGAVMYMFFENQNVKKIGIVLLGFGILFMGLSTMGERMTGLQDSPQIVELLQSMRNPMVAIMLGFVVTAVLQSASASVGIIILMAAQGLLAFEICFFLILGCNMGCCISALLVSLNGNKDAKRAAWIHLLFNIIGSLIVFTMLMAALRPICDLFMRISGNDVGRAVANANTLIKVFEVVLLFPFMGWIERLTYVIIPGEDAVQEETHKLKYINKSISAATAVIDAIHEMQHMGELAKENLRVSMEALCSPDQEKIEEVYEREQYIDYLNQEITAYLVQINGLDIPMADGKMVGGLFHVVNDIERIGDHAENFADSAKRRFEKQIPFSEKAVKQMQEMTEMVLRQLDYAFNMFSNQSLEYMREILRLEDAVDEKEKRLRKAHIKRLTKGKCTPEAGVLYSDVISGLERVGDHATNIAFALRPENQEELEEEEED
;
A
#
# COMPACT_ATOMS: atom_id res chain seq x y z
N MET A 1 29.38 8.95 -18.33
CA MET A 1 28.38 9.37 -19.34
C MET A 1 27.21 8.40 -19.40
N PHE A 2 27.42 7.12 -19.73
CA PHE A 2 26.34 6.12 -19.84
C PHE A 2 25.35 6.10 -18.66
N LEU A 3 25.85 5.87 -17.43
CA LEU A 3 25.01 5.83 -16.22
C LEU A 3 24.28 7.17 -15.97
N PHE A 4 24.94 8.29 -16.27
CA PHE A 4 24.35 9.62 -16.11
C PHE A 4 23.23 9.88 -17.12
N GLY A 5 23.42 9.48 -18.39
CA GLY A 5 22.39 9.55 -19.41
C GLY A 5 21.18 8.68 -19.07
N MET A 6 21.42 7.47 -18.55
CA MET A 6 20.35 6.58 -18.05
C MET A 6 19.57 7.21 -16.91
N LYS A 7 20.24 7.85 -15.95
CA LYS A 7 19.59 8.57 -14.86
C LYS A 7 18.74 9.73 -15.38
N LEU A 8 19.31 10.62 -16.20
CA LEU A 8 18.57 11.76 -16.78
C LEU A 8 17.34 11.30 -17.55
N MET A 9 17.47 10.26 -18.36
CA MET A 9 16.36 9.71 -19.13
C MET A 9 15.26 9.18 -18.20
N SER A 10 15.64 8.42 -17.16
CA SER A 10 14.70 7.86 -16.16
C SER A 10 13.99 8.96 -15.38
N ASP A 11 14.73 9.94 -14.84
CA ASP A 11 14.20 11.09 -14.10
C ASP A 11 13.25 11.92 -14.99
N GLY A 12 13.59 12.11 -16.27
CA GLY A 12 12.75 12.79 -17.24
C GLY A 12 11.44 12.04 -17.52
N LEU A 13 11.50 10.73 -17.71
CA LEU A 13 10.34 9.87 -17.94
C LEU A 13 9.42 9.85 -16.70
N GLU A 14 10.00 9.82 -15.50
CA GLU A 14 9.29 9.90 -14.22
C GLU A 14 8.56 11.24 -14.07
N GLN A 15 9.21 12.37 -14.37
CA GLN A 15 8.59 13.70 -14.32
C GLN A 15 7.46 13.89 -15.34
N VAL A 16 7.51 13.18 -16.48
CA VAL A 16 6.42 13.13 -17.46
C VAL A 16 5.25 12.29 -16.92
N ALA A 17 5.53 11.22 -16.19
CA ALA A 17 4.53 10.32 -15.64
C ALA A 17 3.85 10.81 -14.35
N GLY A 18 4.46 11.75 -13.61
CA GLY A 18 4.08 12.13 -12.23
C GLY A 18 2.60 12.42 -11.95
N ALA A 19 1.82 12.94 -12.91
CA ALA A 19 0.38 13.18 -12.71
C ALA A 19 -0.48 11.89 -12.69
N ARG A 20 0.08 10.73 -13.08
CA ARG A 20 -0.63 9.43 -13.17
C ARG A 20 -0.34 8.49 -12.00
N MET A 21 0.41 8.95 -10.99
CA MET A 21 0.84 8.10 -9.86
C MET A 21 -0.35 7.51 -9.08
N ARG A 22 -1.45 8.26 -8.94
CA ARG A 22 -2.71 7.77 -8.34
C ARG A 22 -3.36 6.65 -9.17
N SER A 23 -3.45 6.82 -10.49
CA SER A 23 -3.99 5.79 -11.39
C SER A 23 -3.11 4.53 -11.42
N ILE A 24 -1.78 4.66 -11.34
CA ILE A 24 -0.87 3.51 -11.30
C ILE A 24 -1.11 2.66 -10.04
N LEU A 25 -1.34 3.30 -8.89
CA LEU A 25 -1.67 2.62 -7.64
C LEU A 25 -2.99 1.85 -7.75
N GLU A 26 -4.03 2.47 -8.32
CA GLU A 26 -5.33 1.83 -8.55
C GLU A 26 -5.22 0.54 -9.37
N PHE A 27 -4.45 0.56 -10.47
CA PHE A 27 -4.29 -0.64 -11.31
C PHE A 27 -3.36 -1.69 -10.69
N PHE A 28 -2.41 -1.31 -9.83
CA PHE A 28 -1.57 -2.28 -9.14
C PHE A 28 -2.34 -3.11 -8.11
N THR A 29 -3.42 -2.60 -7.53
CA THR A 29 -4.16 -3.24 -6.45
C THR A 29 -5.34 -4.12 -6.92
N GLN A 30 -5.72 -4.11 -8.21
CA GLN A 30 -6.88 -4.88 -8.68
C GLN A 30 -6.69 -6.40 -8.57
N ASN A 31 -5.75 -6.96 -9.34
CA ASN A 31 -5.39 -8.38 -9.26
C ASN A 31 -3.96 -8.62 -9.78
N ARG A 32 -3.41 -9.79 -9.47
CA ARG A 32 -2.02 -10.16 -9.79
C ARG A 32 -1.68 -10.05 -11.29
N PHE A 33 -2.60 -10.40 -12.18
CA PHE A 33 -2.35 -10.34 -13.62
C PHE A 33 -2.37 -8.90 -14.14
N ILE A 34 -3.36 -8.11 -13.75
CA ILE A 34 -3.43 -6.68 -14.11
C ILE A 34 -2.22 -5.95 -13.55
N GLY A 35 -1.88 -6.18 -12.28
CA GLY A 35 -0.68 -5.62 -11.66
C GLY A 35 0.59 -5.96 -12.42
N MET A 36 0.73 -7.18 -12.94
CA MET A 36 1.86 -7.58 -13.79
C MET A 36 1.91 -6.80 -15.11
N ILE A 37 0.79 -6.65 -15.82
CA ILE A 37 0.77 -5.88 -17.06
C ILE A 37 1.13 -4.41 -16.80
N VAL A 38 0.58 -3.82 -15.74
CA VAL A 38 0.85 -2.43 -15.37
C VAL A 38 2.32 -2.28 -14.97
N GLY A 39 2.87 -3.21 -14.19
CA GLY A 39 4.28 -3.18 -13.78
C GLY A 39 5.24 -3.29 -14.97
N LEU A 40 4.87 -4.11 -15.96
CA LEU A 40 5.61 -4.25 -17.22
C LEU A 40 5.58 -2.94 -18.01
N VAL A 41 4.41 -2.36 -18.23
CA VAL A 41 4.25 -1.12 -18.99
C VAL A 41 4.93 0.04 -18.27
N PHE A 42 4.69 0.19 -16.97
CA PHE A 42 5.26 1.25 -16.16
C PHE A 42 6.79 1.16 -16.14
N THR A 43 7.35 -0.01 -15.85
CA THR A 43 8.81 -0.19 -15.85
C THR A 43 9.39 -0.07 -17.27
N GLY A 44 8.69 -0.53 -18.30
CA GLY A 44 9.14 -0.37 -19.68
C GLY A 44 9.22 1.09 -20.12
N ILE A 45 8.27 1.91 -19.67
CA ILE A 45 8.24 3.35 -19.95
C ILE A 45 9.26 4.10 -19.10
N ILE A 46 9.29 3.89 -17.77
CA ILE A 46 10.16 4.62 -16.84
C ILE A 46 11.61 4.10 -16.88
N GLN A 47 11.79 2.84 -17.30
CA GLN A 47 13.06 2.11 -17.34
C GLN A 47 13.72 1.86 -15.97
N SER A 48 12.95 1.93 -14.89
CA SER A 48 13.42 1.66 -13.53
C SER A 48 12.55 0.61 -12.84
N SER A 49 12.99 -0.64 -12.85
CA SER A 49 12.35 -1.68 -12.03
C SER A 49 12.57 -1.41 -10.56
N ASN A 50 13.72 -0.86 -10.18
CA ASN A 50 13.98 -0.52 -8.79
C ASN A 50 12.94 0.48 -8.25
N ALA A 51 12.61 1.54 -9.00
CA ALA A 51 11.56 2.48 -8.60
C ALA A 51 10.20 1.78 -8.44
N THR A 52 9.85 0.89 -9.36
CA THR A 52 8.60 0.11 -9.30
C THR A 52 8.56 -0.84 -8.10
N THR A 53 9.62 -1.60 -7.86
CA THR A 53 9.69 -2.55 -6.75
C THR A 53 9.73 -1.83 -5.40
N VAL A 54 10.48 -0.73 -5.29
CA VAL A 54 10.50 0.12 -4.10
C VAL A 54 9.11 0.70 -3.82
N MET A 55 8.41 1.16 -4.85
CA MET A 55 7.03 1.65 -4.73
C MET A 55 6.09 0.56 -4.21
N VAL A 56 6.17 -0.65 -4.76
CA VAL A 56 5.36 -1.79 -4.30
C VAL A 56 5.66 -2.13 -2.83
N VAL A 57 6.95 -2.20 -2.46
CA VAL A 57 7.37 -2.43 -1.06
C VAL A 57 6.83 -1.33 -0.15
N SER A 58 6.89 -0.06 -0.57
CA SER A 58 6.35 1.07 0.19
C SER A 58 4.82 1.02 0.35
N PHE A 59 4.07 0.62 -0.68
CA PHE A 59 2.61 0.48 -0.60
C PHE A 59 2.18 -0.67 0.31
N VAL A 60 2.92 -1.78 0.30
CA VAL A 60 2.70 -2.86 1.28
C VAL A 60 3.07 -2.40 2.69
N ASN A 61 4.13 -1.61 2.83
CA ASN A 61 4.53 -1.04 4.12
C ASN A 61 3.48 -0.11 4.72
N SER A 62 2.80 0.68 3.88
CA SER A 62 1.78 1.65 4.30
C SER A 62 0.37 1.07 4.37
N GLY A 63 0.17 -0.23 4.14
CA GLY A 63 -1.15 -0.87 4.14
C GLY A 63 -2.02 -0.54 2.92
N LEU A 64 -1.51 0.20 1.94
CA LEU A 64 -2.23 0.56 0.70
C LEU A 64 -2.34 -0.63 -0.28
N MET A 65 -1.60 -1.72 -0.04
CA MET A 65 -1.57 -2.91 -0.87
C MET A 65 -1.36 -4.17 -0.01
N GLN A 66 -2.12 -5.23 -0.30
CA GLN A 66 -1.90 -6.53 0.34
C GLN A 66 -0.66 -7.21 -0.22
N LEU A 67 0.06 -7.98 0.60
CA LEU A 67 1.24 -8.75 0.17
C LEU A 67 0.96 -9.64 -1.06
N SER A 68 -0.23 -10.25 -1.11
CA SER A 68 -0.64 -11.15 -2.20
C SER A 68 -0.74 -10.47 -3.58
N GLN A 69 -0.95 -9.14 -3.59
CA GLN A 69 -1.03 -8.29 -4.77
C GLN A 69 0.37 -7.85 -5.25
N ALA A 70 1.34 -7.72 -4.34
CA ALA A 70 2.70 -7.25 -4.63
C ALA A 70 3.42 -8.08 -5.72
N ALA A 71 3.17 -9.38 -5.76
CA ALA A 71 3.73 -10.30 -6.74
C ALA A 71 3.52 -9.83 -8.18
N GLY A 72 2.33 -9.32 -8.53
CA GLY A 72 1.99 -8.95 -9.90
C GLY A 72 2.93 -7.86 -10.45
N PRO A 73 2.87 -6.64 -9.90
CA PRO A 73 3.71 -5.52 -10.34
C PRO A 73 5.22 -5.82 -10.34
N ILE A 74 5.71 -6.60 -9.38
CA ILE A 74 7.13 -7.02 -9.30
C ILE A 74 7.53 -7.88 -10.51
N LEU A 75 6.71 -8.87 -10.86
CA LEU A 75 6.95 -9.73 -12.04
C LEU A 75 6.91 -8.91 -13.34
N GLY A 76 5.93 -8.01 -13.42
CA GLY A 76 5.80 -7.07 -14.52
C GLY A 76 7.08 -6.23 -14.70
N ALA A 77 7.54 -5.63 -13.61
CA ALA A 77 8.72 -4.78 -13.59
C ALA A 77 9.98 -5.52 -14.05
N ASN A 78 10.13 -6.79 -13.68
CA ASN A 78 11.23 -7.62 -14.16
C ASN A 78 11.23 -7.72 -15.69
N ILE A 79 10.08 -7.96 -16.33
CA ILE A 79 9.96 -7.97 -17.80
C ILE A 79 10.20 -6.57 -18.37
N GLY A 80 9.56 -5.53 -17.83
CA GLY A 80 9.67 -4.16 -18.34
C GLY A 80 11.12 -3.64 -18.38
N THR A 81 11.97 -4.09 -17.45
CA THR A 81 13.40 -3.73 -17.40
C THR A 81 14.16 -4.08 -18.68
N THR A 82 13.70 -5.06 -19.46
CA THR A 82 14.44 -5.52 -20.65
C THR A 82 14.31 -4.59 -21.85
N VAL A 83 13.37 -3.63 -21.81
CA VAL A 83 13.18 -2.62 -22.86
C VAL A 83 14.47 -1.84 -23.11
N THR A 84 15.22 -1.46 -22.07
CA THR A 84 16.49 -0.75 -22.21
C THR A 84 17.52 -1.56 -22.99
N GLY A 85 17.64 -2.86 -22.72
CA GLY A 85 18.56 -3.75 -23.43
C GLY A 85 18.21 -3.89 -24.91
N GLN A 86 16.92 -3.91 -25.23
CA GLN A 86 16.44 -3.91 -26.61
C GLN A 86 16.77 -2.60 -27.33
N LEU A 87 16.57 -1.45 -26.67
CA LEU A 87 16.99 -0.15 -27.22
C LEU A 87 18.49 -0.11 -27.51
N ILE A 88 19.32 -0.60 -26.60
CA ILE A 88 20.77 -0.67 -26.77
C ILE A 88 21.14 -1.55 -27.98
N ALA A 89 20.48 -2.69 -28.16
CA ALA A 89 20.74 -3.62 -29.26
C ALA A 89 20.41 -3.08 -30.65
N PHE A 90 19.62 -2.01 -30.77
CA PHE A 90 19.38 -1.32 -32.05
C PHE A 90 20.56 -0.45 -32.52
N ASN A 91 21.63 -0.32 -31.73
CA ASN A 91 22.85 0.43 -32.04
C ASN A 91 22.59 1.83 -32.63
N LEU A 92 21.88 2.67 -31.87
CA LEU A 92 21.55 4.05 -32.27
C LEU A 92 22.70 5.04 -31.99
N ALA A 93 23.93 4.55 -31.92
CA ALA A 93 25.11 5.35 -31.55
C ALA A 93 25.36 6.50 -32.54
N GLU A 94 25.18 6.27 -33.84
CA GLU A 94 25.44 7.27 -34.88
C GLU A 94 24.49 8.48 -34.82
N ILE A 95 23.24 8.26 -34.41
CA ILE A 95 22.22 9.30 -34.28
C ILE A 95 22.18 9.95 -32.88
N ALA A 96 22.94 9.40 -31.92
CA ALA A 96 22.95 9.88 -30.54
C ALA A 96 23.28 11.38 -30.39
N PRO A 97 24.25 11.98 -31.14
CA PRO A 97 24.53 13.41 -31.06
C PRO A 97 23.33 14.29 -31.43
N LEU A 98 22.48 13.84 -32.36
CA LEU A 98 21.28 14.58 -32.75
C LEU A 98 20.28 14.67 -31.58
N PHE A 99 20.07 13.57 -30.85
CA PHE A 99 19.24 13.56 -29.65
C PHE A 99 19.77 14.47 -28.55
N VAL A 100 21.10 14.54 -28.37
CA VAL A 100 21.73 15.47 -27.43
C VAL A 100 21.43 16.92 -27.82
N ILE A 101 21.63 17.28 -29.08
CA ILE A 101 21.39 18.65 -29.57
C ILE A 101 19.92 19.03 -29.41
N ILE A 102 19.00 18.17 -29.87
CA ILE A 102 17.55 18.43 -29.77
C ILE A 102 17.14 18.55 -28.30
N GLY A 103 17.55 17.60 -27.46
CA GLY A 103 17.22 17.60 -26.04
C GLY A 103 17.76 18.82 -25.30
N ALA A 104 19.02 19.21 -25.56
CA ALA A 104 19.62 20.41 -24.99
C ALA A 104 18.88 21.68 -25.45
N VAL A 105 18.53 21.77 -26.72
CA VAL A 105 17.77 22.92 -27.25
C VAL A 105 16.39 23.02 -26.58
N MET A 106 15.67 21.88 -26.51
CA MET A 106 14.37 21.81 -25.85
C MET A 106 14.45 22.21 -24.37
N TYR A 107 15.48 21.77 -23.65
CA TYR A 107 15.64 22.07 -22.23
C TYR A 107 16.06 23.53 -21.97
N MET A 108 16.97 24.08 -22.77
CA MET A 108 17.57 25.40 -22.53
C MET A 108 16.74 26.57 -23.06
N PHE A 109 16.03 26.40 -24.19
CA PHE A 109 15.43 27.54 -24.91
C PHE A 109 13.90 27.59 -24.85
N PHE A 110 13.21 26.53 -24.45
CA PHE A 110 11.75 26.53 -24.35
C PHE A 110 11.31 26.78 -22.91
N GLU A 111 10.29 27.61 -22.70
CA GLU A 111 9.75 27.89 -21.36
C GLU A 111 8.71 26.86 -20.90
N ASN A 112 8.06 26.16 -21.84
CA ASN A 112 7.03 25.16 -21.54
C ASN A 112 7.62 23.96 -20.80
N GLN A 113 7.10 23.68 -19.60
CA GLN A 113 7.62 22.61 -18.73
C GLN A 113 7.49 21.21 -19.32
N ASN A 114 6.43 20.93 -20.09
CA ASN A 114 6.28 19.61 -20.74
C ASN A 114 7.34 19.41 -21.84
N VAL A 115 7.66 20.48 -22.57
CA VAL A 115 8.73 20.46 -23.58
C VAL A 115 10.09 20.26 -22.92
N LYS A 116 10.37 20.94 -21.80
CA LYS A 116 11.60 20.73 -21.04
C LYS A 116 11.75 19.30 -20.54
N LYS A 117 10.68 18.71 -19.99
CA LYS A 117 10.66 17.31 -19.52
C LYS A 117 11.00 16.33 -20.64
N ILE A 118 10.37 16.47 -21.81
CA ILE A 118 10.71 15.66 -23.00
C ILE A 118 12.15 15.93 -23.46
N GLY A 119 12.60 17.18 -23.39
CA GLY A 119 13.98 17.57 -23.68
C GLY A 119 15.00 16.85 -22.81
N ILE A 120 14.75 16.71 -21.50
CA ILE A 120 15.58 15.93 -20.58
C ILE A 120 15.64 14.47 -20.99
N VAL A 121 14.51 13.86 -21.39
CA VAL A 121 14.47 12.47 -21.87
C VAL A 121 15.33 12.27 -23.10
N LEU A 122 15.18 13.13 -24.12
CA LEU A 122 15.99 13.06 -25.36
C LEU A 122 17.48 13.32 -25.10
N LEU A 123 17.78 14.28 -24.22
CA LEU A 123 19.15 14.58 -23.81
C LEU A 123 19.80 13.39 -23.09
N GLY A 124 19.09 12.79 -22.13
CA GLY A 124 19.53 11.59 -21.41
C GLY A 124 19.76 10.41 -22.35
N PHE A 125 18.83 10.19 -23.28
CA PHE A 125 18.94 9.17 -24.33
C PHE A 125 20.20 9.37 -25.19
N GLY A 126 20.44 10.59 -25.69
CA GLY A 126 21.62 10.90 -26.48
C GLY A 126 22.93 10.71 -25.69
N ILE A 127 22.99 11.19 -24.44
CA ILE A 127 24.17 11.02 -23.57
C ILE A 127 24.42 9.54 -23.24
N LEU A 128 23.36 8.75 -23.06
CA LEU A 128 23.45 7.31 -22.82
C LEU A 128 24.15 6.62 -23.99
N PHE A 129 23.66 6.82 -25.22
CA PHE A 129 24.24 6.18 -26.41
C PHE A 129 25.63 6.71 -26.76
N MET A 130 25.89 8.01 -26.60
CA MET A 130 27.25 8.54 -26.75
C MET A 130 28.21 7.92 -25.72
N GLY A 131 27.77 7.79 -24.46
CA GLY A 131 28.54 7.12 -23.42
C GLY A 131 28.82 5.65 -23.73
N LEU A 132 27.87 4.96 -24.36
CA LEU A 132 28.04 3.58 -24.81
C LEU A 132 29.05 3.48 -25.96
N SER A 133 28.97 4.37 -26.96
CA SER A 133 29.91 4.45 -28.07
C SER A 133 31.35 4.68 -27.57
N THR A 134 31.54 5.67 -26.70
CA THR A 134 32.85 5.96 -26.10
C THR A 134 33.38 4.78 -25.28
N MET A 135 32.52 4.06 -24.56
CA MET A 135 32.92 2.85 -23.83
C MET A 135 33.38 1.75 -24.80
N GLY A 136 32.65 1.53 -25.90
CA GLY A 136 32.99 0.53 -26.92
C GLY A 136 34.34 0.82 -27.59
N GLU A 137 34.60 2.07 -27.97
CA GLU A 137 35.88 2.48 -28.56
C GLU A 137 37.06 2.20 -27.63
N ARG A 138 36.91 2.48 -26.32
CA ARG A 138 37.98 2.25 -25.33
C ARG A 138 38.14 0.80 -24.93
N MET A 139 37.11 -0.02 -25.13
CA MET A 139 37.10 -1.44 -24.78
C MET A 139 37.99 -2.30 -25.67
N THR A 140 38.30 -1.85 -26.89
CA THR A 140 39.24 -2.55 -27.79
C THR A 140 40.65 -2.67 -27.19
N GLY A 141 41.10 -1.67 -26.40
CA GLY A 141 42.40 -1.69 -25.72
C GLY A 141 42.42 -2.44 -24.38
N LEU A 142 41.27 -2.93 -23.88
CA LEU A 142 41.23 -3.72 -22.63
C LEU A 142 41.79 -5.14 -22.82
N GLN A 143 41.84 -5.64 -24.06
CA GLN A 143 42.39 -6.97 -24.39
C GLN A 143 43.89 -7.08 -24.10
N ASP A 144 44.59 -5.94 -23.99
CA ASP A 144 46.02 -5.89 -23.74
C ASP A 144 46.40 -5.96 -22.25
N SER A 145 45.42 -5.86 -21.33
CA SER A 145 45.68 -5.91 -19.89
C SER A 145 45.68 -7.35 -19.35
N PRO A 146 46.78 -7.84 -18.74
CA PRO A 146 46.88 -9.21 -18.23
C PRO A 146 45.80 -9.57 -17.21
N GLN A 147 45.41 -8.61 -16.36
CA GLN A 147 44.39 -8.80 -15.32
C GLN A 147 42.99 -8.97 -15.90
N ILE A 148 42.70 -8.25 -16.99
CA ILE A 148 41.42 -8.34 -17.69
C ILE A 148 41.35 -9.64 -18.47
N VAL A 149 42.45 -10.06 -19.10
CA VAL A 149 42.54 -11.36 -19.77
C VAL A 149 42.34 -12.50 -18.77
N GLU A 150 42.98 -12.45 -17.60
CA GLU A 150 42.82 -13.46 -16.55
C GLU A 150 41.38 -13.49 -16.01
N LEU A 151 40.77 -12.32 -15.79
CA LEU A 151 39.35 -12.22 -15.43
C LEU A 151 38.46 -12.87 -16.49
N LEU A 152 38.63 -12.51 -17.77
CA LEU A 152 37.87 -13.07 -18.89
C LEU A 152 38.10 -14.59 -19.06
N GLN A 153 39.29 -15.10 -18.74
CA GLN A 153 39.56 -16.55 -18.72
C GLN A 153 38.85 -17.26 -17.56
N SER A 154 38.80 -16.64 -16.37
CA SER A 154 38.08 -17.19 -15.21
C SER A 154 36.57 -17.28 -15.45
N MET A 155 36.04 -16.43 -16.34
CA MET A 155 34.64 -16.45 -16.78
C MET A 155 34.28 -17.71 -17.59
N ARG A 156 35.19 -18.65 -17.85
CA ARG A 156 34.81 -19.99 -18.35
C ARG A 156 34.00 -20.80 -17.34
N ASN A 157 34.07 -20.45 -16.05
CA ASN A 157 33.26 -21.10 -15.01
C ASN A 157 31.89 -20.40 -14.90
N PRO A 158 30.77 -21.10 -15.16
CA PRO A 158 29.43 -20.54 -15.07
C PRO A 158 29.10 -19.88 -13.73
N MET A 159 29.60 -20.43 -12.61
CA MET A 159 29.34 -19.88 -11.27
C MET A 159 30.04 -18.55 -11.04
N VAL A 160 31.26 -18.39 -11.56
CA VAL A 160 32.01 -17.14 -11.48
C VAL A 160 31.30 -16.04 -12.28
N ALA A 161 30.74 -16.39 -13.45
CA ALA A 161 29.95 -15.45 -14.25
C ALA A 161 28.66 -15.01 -13.54
N ILE A 162 27.91 -15.93 -12.92
CA ILE A 162 26.73 -15.57 -12.12
C ILE A 162 27.13 -14.62 -10.98
N MET A 163 28.18 -14.95 -10.23
CA MET A 163 28.64 -14.10 -9.12
C MET A 163 29.08 -12.71 -9.61
N LEU A 164 29.78 -12.62 -10.74
CA LEU A 164 30.18 -11.34 -11.30
C LEU A 164 28.97 -10.49 -11.70
N GLY A 165 28.00 -11.08 -12.42
CA GLY A 165 26.76 -10.39 -12.80
C GLY A 165 25.97 -9.89 -11.59
N PHE A 166 25.90 -10.71 -10.53
CA PHE A 166 25.28 -10.37 -9.26
C PHE A 166 25.97 -9.17 -8.61
N VAL A 167 27.29 -9.22 -8.42
CA VAL A 167 28.05 -8.16 -7.76
C VAL A 167 27.97 -6.85 -8.55
N VAL A 168 28.18 -6.90 -9.87
CA VAL A 168 28.12 -5.71 -10.72
C VAL A 168 26.73 -5.07 -10.64
N THR A 169 25.67 -5.87 -10.72
CA THR A 169 24.30 -5.35 -10.64
C THR A 169 23.94 -4.82 -9.26
N ALA A 170 24.37 -5.50 -8.19
CA ALA A 170 24.14 -5.07 -6.82
C ALA A 170 24.83 -3.73 -6.51
N VAL A 171 26.05 -3.53 -7.02
CA VAL A 171 26.81 -2.28 -6.86
C VAL A 171 26.19 -1.16 -7.70
N LEU A 172 25.89 -1.43 -8.97
CA LEU A 172 25.30 -0.44 -9.87
C LEU A 172 23.82 -0.15 -9.55
N GLN A 173 23.18 -1.01 -8.76
CA GLN A 173 21.74 -1.00 -8.45
C GLN A 173 20.85 -0.89 -9.70
N SER A 174 21.36 -1.36 -10.85
CA SER A 174 20.67 -1.26 -12.14
C SER A 174 20.97 -2.48 -13.01
N ALA A 175 19.96 -3.33 -13.18
CA ALA A 175 20.03 -4.49 -14.06
C ALA A 175 20.20 -4.06 -15.53
N SER A 176 19.48 -3.02 -15.97
CA SER A 176 19.57 -2.50 -17.33
C SER A 176 20.97 -1.99 -17.66
N ALA A 177 21.62 -1.31 -16.71
CA ALA A 177 23.01 -0.85 -16.90
C ALA A 177 23.97 -2.04 -17.04
N SER A 178 23.84 -3.03 -16.16
CA SER A 178 24.71 -4.20 -16.13
C SER A 178 24.55 -5.07 -17.38
N VAL A 179 23.31 -5.34 -17.80
CA VAL A 179 23.02 -6.03 -19.07
C VAL A 179 23.46 -5.21 -20.27
N GLY A 180 23.33 -3.89 -20.25
CA GLY A 180 23.84 -3.02 -21.31
C GLY A 180 25.35 -3.13 -21.52
N ILE A 181 26.12 -3.21 -20.42
CA ILE A 181 27.57 -3.47 -20.47
C ILE A 181 27.85 -4.86 -21.07
N ILE A 182 27.10 -5.89 -20.68
CA ILE A 182 27.24 -7.25 -21.22
C ILE A 182 26.96 -7.28 -22.73
N ILE A 183 25.87 -6.64 -23.17
CA ILE A 183 25.51 -6.52 -24.61
C ILE A 183 26.66 -5.87 -25.39
N LEU A 184 27.20 -4.75 -24.89
CA LEU A 184 28.29 -4.05 -25.55
C LEU A 184 29.56 -4.91 -25.63
N MET A 185 29.96 -5.54 -24.52
CA MET A 185 31.15 -6.39 -24.48
C MET A 185 31.03 -7.60 -25.41
N ALA A 186 29.85 -8.22 -25.48
CA ALA A 186 29.59 -9.34 -26.37
C ALA A 186 29.59 -8.90 -27.84
N ALA A 187 28.99 -7.76 -28.16
CA ALA A 187 28.99 -7.18 -29.51
C ALA A 187 30.41 -6.82 -30.00
N GLN A 188 31.31 -6.42 -29.09
CA GLN A 188 32.72 -6.15 -29.36
C GLN A 188 33.60 -7.42 -29.34
N GLY A 189 33.02 -8.61 -29.14
CA GLY A 189 33.73 -9.88 -29.11
C GLY A 189 34.60 -10.11 -27.86
N LEU A 190 34.45 -9.28 -26.82
CA LEU A 190 35.19 -9.43 -25.55
C LEU A 190 34.63 -10.55 -24.67
N LEU A 191 33.31 -10.78 -24.75
CA LEU A 191 32.64 -11.86 -24.03
C LEU A 191 32.13 -12.90 -25.02
N ALA A 192 32.37 -14.17 -24.70
CA ALA A 192 31.74 -15.27 -25.39
C ALA A 192 30.20 -15.19 -25.20
N PHE A 193 29.44 -15.46 -26.25
CA PHE A 193 27.99 -15.35 -26.19
C PHE A 193 27.39 -16.29 -25.12
N GLU A 194 27.95 -17.49 -24.99
CA GLU A 194 27.53 -18.51 -24.03
C GLU A 194 27.62 -18.02 -22.59
N ILE A 195 28.65 -17.24 -22.25
CA ILE A 195 28.84 -16.78 -20.87
C ILE A 195 27.85 -15.66 -20.49
N CYS A 196 27.31 -14.96 -21.49
CA CYS A 196 26.35 -13.87 -21.28
C CYS A 196 25.08 -14.36 -20.59
N PHE A 197 24.64 -15.59 -20.87
CA PHE A 197 23.49 -16.21 -20.19
C PHE A 197 23.70 -16.26 -18.67
N PHE A 198 24.86 -16.75 -18.23
CA PHE A 198 25.18 -16.89 -16.81
C PHE A 198 25.37 -15.53 -16.12
N LEU A 199 25.96 -14.54 -16.81
CA LEU A 199 26.02 -13.17 -16.30
C LEU A 199 24.62 -12.57 -16.11
N ILE A 200 23.71 -12.77 -17.07
CA ILE A 200 22.33 -12.30 -17.00
C ILE A 200 21.61 -12.89 -15.78
N LEU A 201 21.78 -14.20 -15.49
CA LEU A 201 21.22 -14.81 -14.27
C LEU A 201 21.75 -14.12 -13.00
N GLY A 202 23.04 -13.82 -12.96
CA GLY A 202 23.63 -13.00 -11.90
C GLY A 202 22.98 -11.63 -11.78
N CYS A 203 22.83 -10.93 -12.89
CA CYS A 203 22.19 -9.62 -12.92
C CYS A 203 20.74 -9.64 -12.42
N ASN A 204 19.99 -10.70 -12.74
CA ASN A 204 18.62 -10.89 -12.26
C ASN A 204 18.56 -11.05 -10.74
N MET A 205 19.51 -11.75 -10.14
CA MET A 205 19.59 -11.87 -8.68
C MET A 205 20.07 -10.57 -8.02
N GLY A 206 21.04 -9.88 -8.63
CA GLY A 206 21.66 -8.67 -8.06
C GLY A 206 20.69 -7.49 -7.95
N CYS A 207 19.68 -7.40 -8.83
CA CYS A 207 18.71 -6.30 -8.79
C CYS A 207 17.77 -6.34 -7.58
N CYS A 208 17.65 -7.48 -6.91
CA CYS A 208 16.80 -7.62 -5.73
C CYS A 208 17.40 -6.96 -4.48
N ILE A 209 18.71 -6.64 -4.49
CA ILE A 209 19.40 -6.06 -3.33
C ILE A 209 18.80 -4.73 -2.90
N SER A 210 18.39 -3.88 -3.86
CA SER A 210 17.81 -2.58 -3.55
C SER A 210 16.47 -2.70 -2.81
N ALA A 211 15.60 -3.60 -3.24
CA ALA A 211 14.32 -3.87 -2.58
C ALA A 211 14.52 -4.42 -1.16
N LEU A 212 15.49 -5.32 -0.98
CA LEU A 212 15.86 -5.84 0.34
C LEU A 212 16.32 -4.71 1.27
N LEU A 213 17.23 -3.85 0.79
CA LEU A 213 17.74 -2.71 1.57
C LEU A 213 16.63 -1.74 1.99
N VAL A 214 15.71 -1.40 1.08
CA VAL A 214 14.58 -0.52 1.38
C VAL A 214 13.64 -1.15 2.40
N SER A 215 13.39 -2.46 2.31
CA SER A 215 12.48 -3.16 3.21
C SER A 215 13.01 -3.34 4.64
N LEU A 216 14.31 -3.13 4.90
CA LEU A 216 14.92 -3.38 6.22
C LEU A 216 14.22 -2.63 7.36
N ASN A 217 13.80 -1.39 7.10
CA ASN A 217 13.11 -0.52 8.05
C ASN A 217 11.58 -0.63 7.98
N GLY A 218 11.05 -1.50 7.11
CA GLY A 218 9.61 -1.69 6.94
C GLY A 218 8.98 -2.73 7.87
N ASN A 219 7.66 -2.84 7.81
CA ASN A 219 6.86 -3.86 8.49
C ASN A 219 7.14 -5.28 7.94
N LYS A 220 6.54 -6.32 8.54
CA LYS A 220 6.76 -7.72 8.14
C LYS A 220 6.39 -7.95 6.67
N ASP A 221 5.29 -7.38 6.21
CA ASP A 221 4.80 -7.59 4.84
C ASP A 221 5.65 -6.87 3.80
N ALA A 222 6.19 -5.68 4.10
CA ALA A 222 7.15 -4.98 3.25
C ALA A 222 8.41 -5.82 3.04
N LYS A 223 8.92 -6.44 4.11
CA LYS A 223 10.04 -7.39 4.04
C LYS A 223 9.66 -8.61 3.21
N ARG A 224 8.48 -9.19 3.42
CA ARG A 224 8.00 -10.34 2.61
C ARG A 224 7.87 -9.98 1.14
N ALA A 225 7.38 -8.79 0.79
CA ALA A 225 7.28 -8.33 -0.59
C ALA A 225 8.66 -8.26 -1.27
N ALA A 226 9.69 -7.76 -0.58
CA ALA A 226 11.06 -7.78 -1.08
C ALA A 226 11.59 -9.22 -1.25
N TRP A 227 11.25 -10.13 -0.33
CA TRP A 227 11.61 -11.54 -0.45
C TRP A 227 10.88 -12.28 -1.57
N ILE A 228 9.64 -11.89 -1.91
CA ILE A 228 8.95 -12.41 -3.11
C ILE A 228 9.81 -12.11 -4.35
N HIS A 229 10.32 -10.88 -4.48
CA HIS A 229 11.18 -10.50 -5.61
C HIS A 229 12.48 -11.32 -5.66
N LEU A 230 13.15 -11.46 -4.51
CA LEU A 230 14.39 -12.24 -4.41
C LEU A 230 14.16 -13.71 -4.74
N LEU A 231 13.17 -14.35 -4.12
CA LEU A 231 12.88 -15.77 -4.32
C LEU A 231 12.46 -16.08 -5.75
N PHE A 232 11.64 -15.22 -6.35
CA PHE A 232 11.29 -15.35 -7.76
C PHE A 232 12.54 -15.39 -8.65
N ASN A 233 13.46 -14.43 -8.49
CA ASN A 233 14.68 -14.40 -9.30
C ASN A 233 15.61 -15.57 -8.99
N ILE A 234 15.76 -15.98 -7.72
CA ILE A 234 16.61 -17.12 -7.35
C ILE A 234 16.08 -18.43 -7.94
N ILE A 235 14.79 -18.72 -7.74
CA ILE A 235 14.15 -19.95 -8.21
C ILE A 235 14.14 -19.96 -9.75
N GLY A 236 13.75 -18.85 -10.38
CA GLY A 236 13.74 -18.71 -11.84
C GLY A 236 15.13 -18.94 -12.43
N SER A 237 16.14 -18.26 -11.88
CA SER A 237 17.51 -18.40 -12.36
C SER A 237 18.10 -19.78 -12.10
N LEU A 238 17.71 -20.47 -11.03
CA LEU A 238 18.11 -21.86 -10.79
C LEU A 238 17.53 -22.81 -11.85
N ILE A 239 16.27 -22.63 -12.23
CA ILE A 239 15.61 -23.43 -13.28
C ILE A 239 16.27 -23.16 -14.64
N VAL A 240 16.53 -21.90 -14.97
CA VAL A 240 17.20 -21.55 -16.23
C VAL A 240 18.63 -22.06 -16.23
N PHE A 241 19.34 -21.98 -15.10
CA PHE A 241 20.68 -22.54 -14.96
C PHE A 241 20.71 -24.05 -15.24
N THR A 242 19.79 -24.84 -14.69
CA THR A 242 19.75 -26.29 -14.95
C THR A 242 19.44 -26.61 -16.41
N MET A 243 18.55 -25.83 -17.05
CA MET A 243 18.26 -25.95 -18.49
C MET A 243 19.49 -25.62 -19.35
N LEU A 244 20.23 -24.56 -19.01
CA LEU A 244 21.47 -24.20 -19.71
C LEU A 244 22.54 -25.28 -19.55
N MET A 245 22.71 -25.85 -18.35
CA MET A 245 23.68 -26.93 -18.15
C MET A 245 23.35 -28.19 -18.97
N ALA A 246 22.06 -28.47 -19.21
CA ALA A 246 21.62 -29.61 -20.02
C ALA A 246 21.68 -29.34 -21.53
N ALA A 247 21.43 -28.09 -21.97
CA ALA A 247 21.15 -27.77 -23.37
C ALA A 247 21.76 -26.44 -23.85
N LEU A 248 22.93 -26.05 -23.35
CA LEU A 248 23.56 -24.75 -23.68
C LEU A 248 23.67 -24.49 -25.18
N ARG A 249 24.29 -25.41 -25.93
CA ARG A 249 24.54 -25.25 -27.38
C ARG A 249 23.25 -25.04 -28.20
N PRO A 250 22.23 -25.91 -28.12
CA PRO A 250 21.01 -25.69 -28.90
C PRO A 250 20.25 -24.43 -28.47
N ILE A 251 20.35 -24.02 -27.20
CA ILE A 251 19.79 -22.74 -26.74
C ILE A 251 20.54 -21.57 -27.39
N CYS A 252 21.87 -21.58 -27.37
CA CYS A 252 22.68 -20.55 -28.03
C CYS A 252 22.39 -20.47 -29.53
N ASP A 253 22.31 -21.61 -30.22
CA ASP A 253 21.98 -21.67 -31.65
C ASP A 253 20.61 -21.08 -31.95
N LEU A 254 19.61 -21.38 -31.11
CA LEU A 254 18.27 -20.80 -31.24
C LEU A 254 18.31 -19.27 -31.11
N PHE A 255 18.98 -18.75 -30.08
CA PHE A 255 19.07 -17.31 -29.84
C PHE A 255 19.82 -16.58 -30.96
N MET A 256 20.89 -17.17 -31.50
CA MET A 256 21.59 -16.62 -32.66
C MET A 256 20.69 -16.58 -33.90
N ARG A 257 19.94 -17.65 -34.17
CA ARG A 257 19.02 -17.72 -35.33
C ARG A 257 17.92 -16.67 -35.27
N ILE A 258 17.22 -16.54 -34.15
CA ILE A 258 16.12 -15.56 -34.01
C ILE A 258 16.61 -14.11 -33.98
N SER A 259 17.91 -13.92 -33.75
CA SER A 259 18.53 -12.58 -33.65
C SER A 259 19.25 -12.16 -34.93
N GLY A 260 19.14 -12.93 -36.01
CA GLY A 260 19.78 -12.63 -37.29
C GLY A 260 21.31 -12.76 -37.25
N ASN A 261 21.84 -13.62 -36.38
CA ASN A 261 23.26 -13.84 -36.11
C ASN A 261 24.02 -12.62 -35.56
N ASP A 262 23.31 -11.61 -35.05
CA ASP A 262 23.90 -10.50 -34.31
C ASP A 262 24.03 -10.85 -32.82
N VAL A 263 25.24 -10.81 -32.28
CA VAL A 263 25.52 -11.20 -30.89
C VAL A 263 24.89 -10.25 -29.88
N GLY A 264 24.91 -8.94 -30.13
CA GLY A 264 24.31 -7.94 -29.23
C GLY A 264 22.80 -8.12 -29.10
N ARG A 265 22.11 -8.31 -30.24
CA ARG A 265 20.68 -8.65 -30.30
C ARG A 265 20.40 -10.01 -29.67
N ALA A 266 21.27 -11.00 -29.85
CA ALA A 266 21.12 -12.31 -29.22
C ALA A 266 21.16 -12.24 -27.69
N VAL A 267 22.08 -11.45 -27.12
CA VAL A 267 22.15 -11.21 -25.66
C VAL A 267 20.91 -10.45 -25.17
N ALA A 268 20.46 -9.42 -25.88
CA ALA A 268 19.27 -8.66 -25.52
C ALA A 268 17.99 -9.54 -25.56
N ASN A 269 17.86 -10.38 -26.59
CA ASN A 269 16.77 -11.33 -26.72
C ASN A 269 16.83 -12.42 -25.65
N ALA A 270 18.03 -12.92 -25.30
CA ALA A 270 18.23 -13.84 -24.18
C ALA A 270 17.70 -13.25 -22.87
N ASN A 271 18.10 -12.01 -22.54
CA ASN A 271 17.61 -11.34 -21.34
C ASN A 271 16.08 -11.21 -21.30
N THR A 272 15.45 -10.78 -22.40
CA THR A 272 13.98 -10.68 -22.49
C THR A 272 13.29 -12.04 -22.36
N LEU A 273 13.69 -13.02 -23.17
CA LEU A 273 13.01 -14.31 -23.23
C LEU A 273 13.21 -15.14 -21.97
N ILE A 274 14.37 -15.05 -21.31
CA ILE A 274 14.61 -15.69 -20.00
C ILE A 274 13.64 -15.13 -18.96
N LYS A 275 13.52 -13.81 -18.83
CA LYS A 275 12.61 -13.22 -17.85
C LYS A 275 11.14 -13.51 -18.15
N VAL A 276 10.74 -13.46 -19.42
CA VAL A 276 9.38 -13.84 -19.83
C VAL A 276 9.13 -15.31 -19.50
N PHE A 277 10.09 -16.19 -19.76
CA PHE A 277 10.00 -17.61 -19.41
C PHE A 277 9.89 -17.82 -17.89
N GLU A 278 10.73 -17.17 -17.09
CA GLU A 278 10.67 -17.22 -15.63
C GLU A 278 9.30 -16.78 -15.10
N VAL A 279 8.75 -15.68 -15.62
CA VAL A 279 7.42 -15.20 -15.25
C VAL A 279 6.35 -16.21 -15.65
N VAL A 280 6.29 -16.64 -16.91
CA VAL A 280 5.27 -17.60 -17.38
C VAL A 280 5.30 -18.90 -16.57
N LEU A 281 6.50 -19.38 -16.23
CA LEU A 281 6.68 -20.60 -15.48
C LEU A 281 6.28 -20.47 -14.01
N LEU A 282 6.68 -19.39 -13.33
CA LEU A 282 6.49 -19.23 -11.88
C LEU A 282 5.20 -18.49 -11.50
N PHE A 283 4.56 -17.77 -12.42
CA PHE A 283 3.30 -17.07 -12.20
C PHE A 283 2.20 -17.93 -11.52
N PRO A 284 1.91 -19.18 -11.97
CA PRO A 284 0.91 -20.02 -11.31
C PRO A 284 1.33 -20.48 -9.90
N PHE A 285 2.62 -20.42 -9.57
CA PHE A 285 3.18 -20.84 -8.29
C PHE A 285 3.44 -19.67 -7.33
N MET A 286 3.02 -18.44 -7.67
CA MET A 286 3.30 -17.27 -6.82
C MET A 286 2.72 -17.39 -5.41
N GLY A 287 1.59 -18.07 -5.22
CA GLY A 287 1.06 -18.34 -3.88
C GLY A 287 1.98 -19.23 -3.02
N TRP A 288 2.77 -20.10 -3.63
CA TRP A 288 3.77 -20.92 -2.93
C TRP A 288 5.01 -20.10 -2.59
N ILE A 289 5.45 -19.23 -3.51
CA ILE A 289 6.55 -18.30 -3.26
C ILE A 289 6.19 -17.33 -2.13
N GLU A 290 4.96 -16.82 -2.14
CA GLU A 290 4.40 -15.99 -1.07
C GLU A 290 4.43 -16.74 0.27
N ARG A 291 3.90 -17.97 0.34
CA ARG A 291 3.96 -18.82 1.55
C ARG A 291 5.38 -19.08 2.06
N LEU A 292 6.35 -19.25 1.17
CA LEU A 292 7.75 -19.42 1.55
C LEU A 292 8.31 -18.19 2.28
N THR A 293 7.81 -16.99 1.98
CA THR A 293 8.24 -15.76 2.67
C THR A 293 7.85 -15.74 4.15
N TYR A 294 6.75 -16.39 4.54
CA TYR A 294 6.34 -16.53 5.95
C TYR A 294 7.29 -17.43 6.75
N VAL A 295 7.99 -18.36 6.09
CA VAL A 295 9.01 -19.21 6.73
C VAL A 295 10.30 -18.42 6.95
N ILE A 296 10.67 -17.56 6.00
CA ILE A 296 11.91 -16.78 6.06
C ILE A 296 11.77 -15.58 7.00
N ILE A 297 10.60 -14.94 6.98
CA ILE A 297 10.24 -13.82 7.86
C ILE A 297 9.11 -14.30 8.76
N PRO A 298 9.46 -15.03 9.84
CA PRO A 298 8.48 -15.48 10.81
C PRO A 298 7.94 -14.29 11.58
N GLY A 299 6.68 -14.38 11.93
CA GLY A 299 6.02 -13.48 12.85
C GLY A 299 4.62 -13.99 13.11
N GLU A 300 4.09 -13.71 14.29
CA GLU A 300 2.64 -13.65 14.47
C GLU A 300 2.17 -12.54 13.54
N ASP A 301 1.67 -12.94 12.39
CA ASP A 301 0.76 -12.07 11.67
C ASP A 301 -0.36 -11.80 12.65
N ALA A 302 -0.76 -10.54 12.80
CA ALA A 302 -2.08 -10.31 13.34
C ALA A 302 -2.97 -11.15 12.45
N VAL A 303 -3.45 -12.27 13.00
CA VAL A 303 -4.34 -13.14 12.29
C VAL A 303 -5.52 -12.21 12.07
N GLN A 304 -5.66 -11.68 10.85
CA GLN A 304 -6.98 -11.35 10.36
C GLN A 304 -7.67 -12.71 10.27
N GLU A 305 -8.07 -13.17 11.44
CA GLU A 305 -9.02 -14.24 11.61
C GLU A 305 -10.22 -13.79 10.79
N GLU A 306 -10.84 -14.71 10.08
CA GLU A 306 -12.06 -14.49 9.32
C GLU A 306 -13.27 -14.08 10.23
N THR A 307 -13.02 -13.49 11.40
CA THR A 307 -13.99 -12.96 12.35
C THR A 307 -14.52 -11.60 11.91
N HIS A 308 -13.66 -10.71 11.39
CA HIS A 308 -14.05 -9.35 11.00
C HIS A 308 -14.11 -9.19 9.47
N LYS A 309 -15.29 -8.84 8.94
CA LYS A 309 -15.52 -8.64 7.50
C LYS A 309 -16.54 -7.53 7.27
N LEU A 310 -16.40 -6.80 6.16
CA LEU A 310 -17.47 -5.94 5.67
C LEU A 310 -18.66 -6.81 5.22
N LYS A 311 -19.87 -6.40 5.56
CA LYS A 311 -21.09 -7.16 5.27
C LYS A 311 -21.79 -6.69 3.99
N TYR A 312 -21.72 -5.40 3.69
CA TYR A 312 -22.41 -4.72 2.60
C TYR A 312 -21.43 -4.15 1.58
N ILE A 313 -20.27 -3.67 2.02
CA ILE A 313 -19.22 -3.20 1.11
C ILE A 313 -18.50 -4.38 0.45
N ASN A 314 -18.59 -4.46 -0.88
CA ASN A 314 -17.93 -5.48 -1.70
C ASN A 314 -16.61 -4.97 -2.29
N LYS A 315 -15.70 -5.90 -2.63
CA LYS A 315 -14.39 -5.60 -3.26
C LYS A 315 -14.47 -4.88 -4.62
N SER A 316 -15.63 -4.85 -5.27
CA SER A 316 -15.84 -4.14 -6.53
C SER A 316 -16.77 -2.97 -6.29
N ILE A 317 -16.24 -1.74 -6.33
CA ILE A 317 -17.02 -0.52 -6.12
C ILE A 317 -17.87 -0.24 -7.36
N SER A 318 -19.17 -0.15 -7.17
CA SER A 318 -20.09 0.36 -8.19
C SER A 318 -20.43 1.81 -7.84
N ALA A 319 -20.04 2.77 -8.68
CA ALA A 319 -20.28 4.19 -8.44
C ALA A 319 -21.75 4.53 -8.17
N ALA A 320 -22.69 3.74 -8.71
CA ALA A 320 -24.13 3.93 -8.51
C ALA A 320 -24.67 3.46 -7.15
N THR A 321 -23.95 2.57 -6.44
CA THR A 321 -24.39 2.02 -5.13
C THR A 321 -23.46 2.37 -3.99
N ALA A 322 -22.32 3.00 -4.28
CA ALA A 322 -21.22 3.08 -3.32
C ALA A 322 -21.59 3.83 -2.03
N VAL A 323 -22.32 4.94 -2.13
CA VAL A 323 -22.80 5.71 -0.98
C VAL A 323 -23.81 4.90 -0.15
N ILE A 324 -24.70 4.16 -0.80
CA ILE A 324 -25.71 3.32 -0.13
C ILE A 324 -25.03 2.15 0.61
N ASP A 325 -24.05 1.51 -0.02
CA ASP A 325 -23.28 0.43 0.57
C ASP A 325 -22.50 0.91 1.82
N ALA A 326 -21.94 2.14 1.78
CA ALA A 326 -21.32 2.77 2.94
C ALA A 326 -22.31 3.03 4.08
N ILE A 327 -23.49 3.58 3.77
CA ILE A 327 -24.53 3.87 4.78
C ILE A 327 -24.99 2.58 5.49
N HIS A 328 -25.21 1.50 4.74
CA HIS A 328 -25.59 0.22 5.35
C HIS A 328 -24.49 -0.37 6.24
N GLU A 329 -23.21 -0.22 5.86
CA GLU A 329 -22.10 -0.68 6.70
C GLU A 329 -21.96 0.17 7.97
N MET A 330 -22.14 1.50 7.87
CA MET A 330 -22.18 2.38 9.05
C MET A 330 -23.35 2.04 9.97
N GLN A 331 -24.51 1.71 9.43
CA GLN A 331 -25.64 1.25 10.24
C GLN A 331 -25.28 -0.03 11.01
N HIS A 332 -24.60 -0.98 10.36
CA HIS A 332 -24.13 -2.20 11.02
C HIS A 332 -23.13 -1.89 12.14
N MET A 333 -22.16 -1.01 11.88
CA MET A 333 -21.20 -0.54 12.88
C MET A 333 -21.90 0.16 14.06
N GLY A 334 -22.92 0.99 13.78
CA GLY A 334 -23.72 1.67 14.80
C GLY A 334 -24.52 0.74 15.69
N GLU A 335 -25.09 -0.34 15.12
CA GLU A 335 -25.75 -1.40 15.90
C GLU A 335 -24.77 -2.10 16.85
N LEU A 336 -23.55 -2.37 16.39
CA LEU A 336 -22.49 -2.96 17.22
C LEU A 336 -22.06 -2.01 18.34
N ALA A 337 -21.81 -0.73 18.05
CA ALA A 337 -21.41 0.27 19.04
C ALA A 337 -22.50 0.48 20.10
N LYS A 338 -23.78 0.54 19.70
CA LYS A 338 -24.92 0.62 20.61
C LYS A 338 -25.03 -0.60 21.52
N GLU A 339 -24.82 -1.79 20.95
CA GLU A 339 -24.80 -3.02 21.74
C GLU A 339 -23.61 -3.03 22.71
N ASN A 340 -22.44 -2.56 22.28
CA ASN A 340 -21.25 -2.46 23.13
C ASN A 340 -21.49 -1.53 24.31
N LEU A 341 -22.14 -0.39 24.08
CA LEU A 341 -22.57 0.55 25.12
C LEU A 341 -23.54 -0.10 26.12
N ARG A 342 -24.51 -0.88 25.64
CA ARG A 342 -25.47 -1.58 26.50
C ARG A 342 -24.75 -2.61 27.39
N VAL A 343 -23.93 -3.48 26.79
CA VAL A 343 -23.23 -4.57 27.50
C VAL A 343 -22.19 -4.02 28.49
N SER A 344 -21.44 -2.97 28.12
CA SER A 344 -20.49 -2.31 29.02
C SER A 344 -21.16 -1.69 30.24
N MET A 345 -22.33 -1.05 30.06
CA MET A 345 -23.10 -0.51 31.18
C MET A 345 -23.74 -1.60 32.05
N GLU A 346 -24.14 -2.74 31.47
CA GLU A 346 -24.58 -3.91 32.22
C GLU A 346 -23.46 -4.50 33.07
N ALA A 347 -22.28 -4.70 32.49
CA ALA A 347 -21.08 -5.17 33.19
C ALA A 347 -20.68 -4.19 34.29
N LEU A 348 -20.75 -2.89 34.03
CA LEU A 348 -20.46 -1.86 35.03
C LEU A 348 -21.48 -1.87 36.16
N CYS A 349 -22.77 -2.10 35.90
CA CYS A 349 -23.82 -2.11 36.92
C CYS A 349 -23.85 -3.41 37.73
N SER A 350 -23.63 -4.54 37.07
CA SER A 350 -23.54 -5.88 37.62
C SER A 350 -22.22 -6.52 37.15
N PRO A 351 -21.14 -6.40 37.95
CA PRO A 351 -19.81 -6.85 37.56
C PRO A 351 -19.79 -8.28 37.03
N ASP A 352 -19.45 -8.41 35.76
CA ASP A 352 -19.44 -9.65 35.00
C ASP A 352 -18.23 -9.63 34.06
N GLN A 353 -17.26 -10.50 34.31
CA GLN A 353 -16.00 -10.53 33.57
C GLN A 353 -16.22 -10.98 32.13
N GLU A 354 -17.15 -11.90 31.87
CA GLU A 354 -17.40 -12.42 30.53
C GLU A 354 -17.93 -11.31 29.61
N LYS A 355 -18.81 -10.46 30.13
CA LYS A 355 -19.32 -9.28 29.42
C LYS A 355 -18.26 -8.21 29.17
N ILE A 356 -17.26 -8.08 30.05
CA ILE A 356 -16.15 -7.13 29.86
C ILE A 356 -15.31 -7.58 28.66
N GLU A 357 -14.93 -8.86 28.62
CA GLU A 357 -14.21 -9.43 27.49
C GLU A 357 -15.04 -9.35 26.18
N GLU A 358 -16.35 -9.61 26.24
CA GLU A 358 -17.24 -9.45 25.07
C GLU A 358 -17.23 -8.01 24.52
N VAL A 359 -17.13 -7.00 25.40
CA VAL A 359 -17.05 -5.60 24.98
C VAL A 359 -15.73 -5.31 24.26
N TYR A 360 -14.61 -5.79 24.80
CA TYR A 360 -13.30 -5.60 24.17
C TYR A 360 -13.20 -6.30 22.81
N GLU A 361 -13.74 -7.51 22.67
CA GLU A 361 -13.77 -8.22 21.39
C GLU A 361 -14.61 -7.48 20.34
N ARG A 362 -15.78 -6.98 20.74
CA ARG A 362 -16.65 -6.22 19.83
C ARG A 362 -16.04 -4.86 19.46
N GLU A 363 -15.29 -4.23 20.37
CA GLU A 363 -14.61 -2.97 20.08
C GLU A 363 -13.57 -3.11 18.97
N GLN A 364 -12.77 -4.20 19.02
CA GLN A 364 -11.82 -4.49 17.95
C GLN A 364 -12.49 -4.67 16.58
N TYR A 365 -13.76 -5.13 16.56
CA TYR A 365 -14.52 -5.21 15.33
C TYR A 365 -15.03 -3.83 14.86
N ILE A 366 -15.45 -2.97 15.79
CA ILE A 366 -15.86 -1.59 15.51
C ILE A 366 -14.68 -0.81 14.92
N ASP A 367 -13.48 -0.93 15.50
CA ASP A 367 -12.24 -0.35 14.99
C ASP A 367 -11.92 -0.80 13.55
N TYR A 368 -12.05 -2.09 13.29
CA TYR A 368 -11.87 -2.66 11.96
C TYR A 368 -12.86 -2.06 10.96
N LEU A 369 -14.15 -1.98 11.33
CA LEU A 369 -15.18 -1.40 10.47
C LEU A 369 -14.89 0.10 10.22
N ASN A 370 -14.47 0.86 11.23
CA ASN A 370 -14.10 2.27 11.07
C ASN A 370 -13.01 2.44 10.00
N GLN A 371 -11.93 1.67 10.11
CA GLN A 371 -10.78 1.75 9.19
C GLN A 371 -11.19 1.38 7.75
N GLU A 372 -11.92 0.28 7.58
CA GLU A 372 -12.32 -0.21 6.26
C GLU A 372 -13.39 0.68 5.60
N ILE A 373 -14.37 1.17 6.36
CA ILE A 373 -15.37 2.12 5.87
C ILE A 373 -14.70 3.44 5.48
N THR A 374 -13.79 3.97 6.32
CA THR A 374 -13.03 5.18 6.01
C THR A 374 -12.22 5.01 4.73
N ALA A 375 -11.52 3.89 4.58
CA ALA A 375 -10.77 3.58 3.35
C ALA A 375 -11.68 3.51 2.12
N TYR A 376 -12.89 2.96 2.28
CA TYR A 376 -13.90 2.90 1.23
C TYR A 376 -14.44 4.29 0.85
N LEU A 377 -14.72 5.16 1.82
CA LEU A 377 -15.14 6.55 1.55
C LEU A 377 -14.09 7.35 0.79
N VAL A 378 -12.80 7.17 1.12
CA VAL A 378 -11.68 7.80 0.38
C VAL A 378 -11.67 7.32 -1.07
N GLN A 379 -11.94 6.03 -1.31
CA GLN A 379 -12.01 5.48 -2.67
C GLN A 379 -13.20 6.05 -3.45
N ILE A 380 -14.37 6.21 -2.81
CA ILE A 380 -15.56 6.80 -3.45
C ILE A 380 -15.36 8.26 -3.80
N ASN A 381 -14.69 9.04 -2.94
CA ASN A 381 -14.42 10.46 -3.19
C ASN A 381 -13.53 10.68 -4.44
N GLY A 382 -12.83 9.64 -4.89
CA GLY A 382 -12.03 9.65 -6.12
C GLY A 382 -12.80 9.25 -7.40
N LEU A 383 -14.07 8.84 -7.30
CA LEU A 383 -14.91 8.42 -8.43
C LEU A 383 -15.79 9.58 -8.93
N ASP A 384 -16.11 9.57 -10.23
CA ASP A 384 -17.14 10.45 -10.81
C ASP A 384 -18.54 10.00 -10.33
N ILE A 385 -18.87 10.32 -9.08
CA ILE A 385 -20.19 10.11 -8.49
C ILE A 385 -21.14 11.27 -8.78
N PRO A 386 -22.47 11.04 -8.76
CA PRO A 386 -23.45 12.12 -8.90
C PRO A 386 -23.18 13.27 -7.91
N MET A 387 -23.37 14.52 -8.35
CA MET A 387 -23.02 15.71 -7.55
C MET A 387 -23.76 15.78 -6.19
N ALA A 388 -24.95 15.18 -6.10
CA ALA A 388 -25.71 15.05 -4.85
C ALA A 388 -25.05 14.06 -3.87
N ASP A 389 -24.38 13.02 -4.38
CA ASP A 389 -23.69 12.00 -3.59
C ASP A 389 -22.31 12.51 -3.12
N GLY A 390 -21.63 13.33 -3.94
CA GLY A 390 -20.35 13.95 -3.59
C GLY A 390 -20.40 14.81 -2.33
N LYS A 391 -21.45 15.63 -2.18
CA LYS A 391 -21.67 16.43 -0.95
C LYS A 391 -21.97 15.56 0.28
N MET A 392 -22.53 14.36 0.08
CA MET A 392 -22.88 13.45 1.16
C MET A 392 -21.64 12.73 1.74
N VAL A 393 -20.63 12.43 0.91
CA VAL A 393 -19.41 11.72 1.32
C VAL A 393 -18.65 12.46 2.44
N GLY A 394 -18.59 13.80 2.40
CA GLY A 394 -17.97 14.59 3.47
C GLY A 394 -18.63 14.36 4.83
N GLY A 395 -19.97 14.40 4.89
CA GLY A 395 -20.73 14.12 6.11
C GLY A 395 -20.56 12.69 6.62
N LEU A 396 -20.39 11.71 5.71
CA LEU A 396 -20.16 10.31 6.07
C LEU A 396 -18.86 10.09 6.84
N PHE A 397 -17.80 10.86 6.56
CA PHE A 397 -16.56 10.80 7.36
C PHE A 397 -16.76 11.23 8.81
N HIS A 398 -17.64 12.20 9.07
CA HIS A 398 -17.94 12.59 10.44
C HIS A 398 -18.76 11.52 11.15
N VAL A 399 -19.78 10.97 10.48
CA VAL A 399 -20.65 9.94 11.05
C VAL A 399 -19.87 8.67 11.44
N VAL A 400 -18.97 8.17 10.58
CA VAL A 400 -18.20 6.96 10.92
C VAL A 400 -17.32 7.17 12.16
N ASN A 401 -16.72 8.36 12.29
CA ASN A 401 -15.93 8.73 13.46
C ASN A 401 -16.81 8.88 14.71
N ASP A 402 -17.97 9.54 14.63
CA ASP A 402 -18.90 9.63 15.77
C ASP A 402 -19.35 8.23 16.26
N ILE A 403 -19.52 7.26 15.35
CA ILE A 403 -19.83 5.87 15.71
C ILE A 403 -18.66 5.19 16.43
N GLU A 404 -17.43 5.37 15.96
CA GLU A 404 -16.24 4.86 16.65
C GLU A 404 -16.09 5.48 18.05
N ARG A 405 -16.34 6.78 18.20
CA ARG A 405 -16.32 7.44 19.52
C ARG A 405 -17.33 6.87 20.51
N ILE A 406 -18.47 6.37 20.02
CA ILE A 406 -19.44 5.66 20.87
C ILE A 406 -18.86 4.31 21.34
N GLY A 407 -18.13 3.61 20.47
CA GLY A 407 -17.35 2.40 20.81
C GLY A 407 -16.28 2.68 21.86
N ASP A 408 -15.43 3.69 21.64
CA ASP A 408 -14.44 4.18 22.61
C ASP A 408 -15.07 4.41 24.00
N HIS A 409 -16.23 5.06 24.06
CA HIS A 409 -16.92 5.30 25.32
C HIS A 409 -17.43 4.02 25.97
N ALA A 410 -17.93 3.05 25.19
CA ALA A 410 -18.29 1.73 25.69
C ALA A 410 -17.08 0.98 26.26
N GLU A 411 -15.92 1.03 25.60
CA GLU A 411 -14.67 0.45 26.10
C GLU A 411 -14.26 1.10 27.43
N ASN A 412 -14.30 2.43 27.52
CA ASN A 412 -14.03 3.16 28.76
C ASN A 412 -14.96 2.76 29.93
N PHE A 413 -16.22 2.40 29.62
CA PHE A 413 -17.15 1.88 30.64
C PHE A 413 -16.83 0.43 31.03
N ALA A 414 -16.37 -0.40 30.10
CA ALA A 414 -15.85 -1.73 30.41
C ALA A 414 -14.58 -1.66 31.27
N ASP A 415 -13.67 -0.72 31.01
CA ASP A 415 -12.51 -0.44 31.88
C ASP A 415 -12.93 -0.03 33.28
N SER A 416 -13.97 0.81 33.37
CA SER A 416 -14.57 1.19 34.65
C SER A 416 -15.20 -0.01 35.36
N ALA A 417 -15.83 -0.93 34.62
CA ALA A 417 -16.39 -2.17 35.14
C ALA A 417 -15.31 -3.12 35.66
N LYS A 418 -14.22 -3.29 34.90
CA LYS A 418 -13.05 -4.10 35.28
C LYS A 418 -12.41 -3.56 36.55
N ARG A 419 -12.15 -2.25 36.61
CA ARG A 419 -11.61 -1.59 37.81
C ARG A 419 -12.55 -1.74 39.00
N ARG A 420 -13.87 -1.66 38.79
CA ARG A 420 -14.88 -1.90 39.83
C ARG A 420 -14.82 -3.34 40.34
N PHE A 421 -14.70 -4.33 39.45
CA PHE A 421 -14.61 -5.75 39.77
C PHE A 421 -13.34 -6.07 40.56
N GLU A 422 -12.16 -5.71 40.03
CA GLU A 422 -10.85 -6.01 40.63
C GLU A 422 -10.69 -5.39 42.03
N LYS A 423 -11.15 -4.14 42.21
CA LYS A 423 -11.04 -3.40 43.47
C LYS A 423 -12.26 -3.56 44.38
N GLN A 424 -13.24 -4.37 43.98
CA GLN A 424 -14.48 -4.61 44.71
C GLN A 424 -15.18 -3.32 45.15
N ILE A 425 -15.25 -2.33 44.26
CA ILE A 425 -15.77 -1.00 44.58
C ILE A 425 -17.32 -1.06 44.67
N PRO A 426 -17.92 -0.72 45.83
CA PRO A 426 -19.35 -0.84 46.01
C PRO A 426 -20.11 0.35 45.40
N PHE A 427 -21.13 0.06 44.60
CA PHE A 427 -22.12 1.03 44.14
C PHE A 427 -23.43 0.85 44.89
N SER A 428 -24.03 1.96 45.32
CA SER A 428 -25.37 1.93 45.91
C SER A 428 -26.43 1.60 44.84
N GLU A 429 -27.51 0.92 45.21
CA GLU A 429 -28.65 0.65 44.32
C GLU A 429 -29.17 1.92 43.63
N LYS A 430 -29.18 3.05 44.36
CA LYS A 430 -29.56 4.35 43.81
C LYS A 430 -28.62 4.82 42.71
N ALA A 431 -27.31 4.60 42.84
CA ALA A 431 -26.34 4.98 41.83
C ALA A 431 -26.48 4.12 40.57
N VAL A 432 -26.64 2.80 40.75
CA VAL A 432 -26.92 1.83 39.66
C VAL A 432 -28.16 2.24 38.89
N LYS A 433 -29.29 2.45 39.58
CA LYS A 433 -30.54 2.89 38.95
C LYS A 433 -30.38 4.21 38.19
N GLN A 434 -29.64 5.17 38.74
CA GLN A 434 -29.41 6.46 38.09
C GLN A 434 -28.60 6.34 36.78
N MET A 435 -27.60 5.46 36.74
CA MET A 435 -26.82 5.18 35.53
C MET A 435 -27.66 4.43 34.49
N GLN A 436 -28.41 3.41 34.91
CA GLN A 436 -29.31 2.67 34.01
C GLN A 436 -30.35 3.59 33.35
N GLU A 437 -31.01 4.45 34.14
CA GLU A 437 -31.95 5.44 33.61
C GLU A 437 -31.32 6.40 32.59
N MET A 438 -30.05 6.80 32.78
CA MET A 438 -29.36 7.67 31.81
C MET A 438 -28.92 6.89 30.57
N THR A 439 -28.47 5.65 30.76
CA THR A 439 -28.12 4.73 29.66
C THR A 439 -29.32 4.49 28.75
N GLU A 440 -30.52 4.25 29.30
CA GLU A 440 -31.75 4.07 28.51
C GLU A 440 -32.13 5.32 27.70
N MET A 441 -31.87 6.52 28.23
CA MET A 441 -32.11 7.77 27.50
C MET A 441 -31.16 7.91 26.31
N VAL A 442 -29.87 7.64 26.52
CA VAL A 442 -28.83 7.71 25.49
C VAL A 442 -29.01 6.63 24.42
N LEU A 443 -29.31 5.39 24.80
CA LEU A 443 -29.63 4.31 23.86
C LEU A 443 -30.83 4.66 22.97
N ARG A 444 -31.86 5.31 23.53
CA ARG A 444 -33.01 5.79 22.76
C ARG A 444 -32.64 6.93 21.80
N GLN A 445 -31.75 7.82 22.22
CA GLN A 445 -31.24 8.89 21.36
C GLN A 445 -30.45 8.30 20.18
N LEU A 446 -29.60 7.31 20.42
CA LEU A 446 -28.89 6.55 19.39
C LEU A 446 -29.84 5.83 18.43
N ASP A 447 -30.90 5.19 18.94
CA ASP A 447 -31.91 4.56 18.09
C ASP A 447 -32.56 5.56 17.12
N TYR A 448 -32.91 6.76 17.60
CA TYR A 448 -33.47 7.81 16.76
C TYR A 448 -32.44 8.35 15.77
N ALA A 449 -31.20 8.58 16.19
CA ALA A 449 -30.12 9.07 15.32
C ALA A 449 -29.83 8.09 14.17
N PHE A 450 -29.65 6.81 14.48
CA PHE A 450 -29.41 5.77 13.47
C PHE A 450 -30.61 5.56 12.55
N ASN A 451 -31.84 5.65 13.06
CA ASN A 451 -33.03 5.56 12.23
C ASN A 451 -33.15 6.75 11.26
N MET A 452 -32.90 7.97 11.74
CA MET A 452 -32.85 9.17 10.90
C MET A 452 -31.80 9.02 9.80
N PHE A 453 -30.58 8.64 10.18
CA PHE A 453 -29.46 8.48 9.28
C PHE A 453 -29.74 7.44 8.18
N SER A 454 -30.21 6.25 8.56
CA SER A 454 -30.44 5.14 7.63
C SER A 454 -31.60 5.42 6.65
N ASN A 455 -32.65 6.11 7.11
CA ASN A 455 -33.82 6.42 6.30
C ASN A 455 -33.75 7.80 5.62
N GLN A 456 -32.67 8.56 5.82
CA GLN A 456 -32.54 9.95 5.36
C GLN A 456 -33.75 10.81 5.73
N SER A 457 -34.26 10.63 6.95
CA SER A 457 -35.50 11.25 7.44
C SER A 457 -35.22 12.20 8.59
N LEU A 458 -35.93 13.33 8.65
CA LEU A 458 -35.87 14.29 9.76
C LEU A 458 -36.94 14.05 10.84
N GLU A 459 -37.64 12.91 10.79
CA GLU A 459 -38.81 12.63 11.63
C GLU A 459 -38.55 12.78 13.13
N TYR A 460 -37.40 12.30 13.64
CA TYR A 460 -37.08 12.29 15.06
C TYR A 460 -36.21 13.46 15.55
N MET A 461 -35.97 14.48 14.71
CA MET A 461 -35.03 15.57 15.05
C MET A 461 -35.43 16.31 16.34
N ARG A 462 -36.74 16.56 16.54
CA ARG A 462 -37.23 17.25 17.74
C ARG A 462 -37.11 16.39 18.99
N GLU A 463 -37.28 15.09 18.84
CA GLU A 463 -37.14 14.11 19.92
C GLU A 463 -35.68 13.97 20.35
N ILE A 464 -34.73 13.97 19.41
CA ILE A 464 -33.28 13.94 19.70
C ILE A 464 -32.87 15.17 20.49
N LEU A 465 -33.20 16.38 20.02
CA LEU A 465 -32.87 17.63 20.73
C LEU A 465 -33.46 17.70 22.14
N ARG A 466 -34.68 17.18 22.32
CA ARG A 466 -35.30 17.08 23.65
C ARG A 466 -34.61 16.06 24.55
N LEU A 467 -34.11 14.96 23.98
CA LEU A 467 -33.37 13.95 24.74
C LEU A 467 -32.00 14.47 25.15
N GLU A 468 -31.28 15.16 24.26
CA GLU A 468 -30.01 15.85 24.54
C GLU A 468 -30.15 16.82 25.72
N ASP A 469 -31.09 17.77 25.65
CA ASP A 469 -31.38 18.70 26.75
C ASP A 469 -31.70 17.97 28.07
N ALA A 470 -32.41 16.83 27.98
CA ALA A 470 -32.79 16.04 29.14
C ALA A 470 -31.61 15.23 29.71
N VAL A 471 -30.70 14.75 28.87
CA VAL A 471 -29.46 14.04 29.25
C VAL A 471 -28.53 15.02 29.96
N ASP A 472 -28.33 16.22 29.41
CA ASP A 472 -27.55 17.31 30.00
C ASP A 472 -28.04 17.73 31.39
N GLU A 473 -29.34 17.98 31.52
CA GLU A 473 -29.91 18.35 32.82
C GLU A 473 -29.82 17.20 33.82
N LYS A 474 -29.89 15.94 33.34
CA LYS A 474 -29.70 14.76 34.18
C LYS A 474 -28.24 14.64 34.63
N GLU A 475 -27.26 14.84 33.76
CA GLU A 475 -25.81 14.89 34.06
C GLU A 475 -25.56 15.89 35.21
N LYS A 476 -25.98 17.14 35.02
CA LYS A 476 -25.75 18.24 35.98
C LYS A 476 -26.36 17.92 37.34
N ARG A 477 -27.59 17.39 37.33
CA ARG A 477 -28.30 16.98 38.54
C ARG A 477 -27.61 15.81 39.25
N LEU A 478 -27.16 14.80 38.51
CA LEU A 478 -26.50 13.62 39.05
C LEU A 478 -25.12 13.95 39.63
N ARG A 479 -24.32 14.80 38.97
CA ARG A 479 -23.04 15.30 39.51
C ARG A 479 -23.23 16.12 40.76
N LYS A 480 -24.20 17.05 40.79
CA LYS A 480 -24.51 17.82 42.00
C LYS A 480 -24.99 16.95 43.16
N ALA A 481 -25.79 15.92 42.87
CA ALA A 481 -26.20 14.93 43.86
C ALA A 481 -25.02 14.06 44.34
N HIS A 482 -24.09 13.73 43.45
CA HIS A 482 -22.87 12.98 43.76
C HIS A 482 -21.95 13.77 44.70
N ILE A 483 -21.64 15.03 44.41
CA ILE A 483 -20.82 15.90 45.29
C ILE A 483 -21.40 15.94 46.72
N LYS A 484 -22.73 16.10 46.84
CA LYS A 484 -23.41 16.05 48.15
C LYS A 484 -23.29 14.71 48.87
N ARG A 485 -23.20 13.59 48.15
CA ARG A 485 -22.98 12.25 48.74
C ARG A 485 -21.55 12.13 49.25
N LEU A 486 -20.58 12.59 48.47
CA LEU A 486 -19.17 12.59 48.82
C LEU A 486 -18.90 13.44 50.07
N THR A 487 -19.39 14.68 50.12
CA THR A 487 -19.24 15.58 51.29
C THR A 487 -19.87 15.02 52.56
N LYS A 488 -20.90 14.17 52.43
CA LYS A 488 -21.59 13.53 53.56
C LYS A 488 -21.01 12.15 53.93
N GLY A 489 -19.92 11.72 53.30
CA GLY A 489 -19.31 10.41 53.55
C GLY A 489 -20.19 9.22 53.17
N LYS A 490 -21.16 9.41 52.25
CA LYS A 490 -22.10 8.37 51.84
C LYS A 490 -21.60 7.51 50.66
N CYS A 491 -20.45 7.82 50.09
CA CYS A 491 -19.77 7.02 49.06
C CYS A 491 -18.24 7.18 49.20
N THR A 492 -17.49 6.18 48.74
CA THR A 492 -16.03 6.27 48.70
C THR A 492 -15.56 7.20 47.58
N PRO A 493 -14.38 7.85 47.71
CA PRO A 493 -13.81 8.65 46.64
C PRO A 493 -13.61 7.86 45.34
N GLU A 494 -13.14 6.60 45.40
CA GLU A 494 -12.93 5.82 44.17
C GLU A 494 -14.25 5.50 43.45
N ALA A 495 -15.32 5.15 44.19
CA ALA A 495 -16.64 4.95 43.61
C ALA A 495 -17.19 6.24 42.99
N GLY A 496 -16.82 7.39 43.55
CA GLY A 496 -17.27 8.68 43.07
C GLY A 496 -16.62 9.13 41.77
N VAL A 497 -15.32 8.87 41.60
CA VAL A 497 -14.61 9.13 40.35
C VAL A 497 -15.22 8.28 39.23
N LEU A 498 -15.33 6.96 39.42
CA LEU A 498 -15.95 6.06 38.43
C LEU A 498 -17.37 6.49 38.07
N TYR A 499 -18.19 6.84 39.05
CA TYR A 499 -19.54 7.31 38.80
C TYR A 499 -19.59 8.62 38.00
N SER A 500 -18.70 9.58 38.31
CA SER A 500 -18.66 10.85 37.58
C SER A 500 -18.20 10.66 36.14
N ASP A 501 -17.16 9.85 35.93
CA ASP A 501 -16.60 9.60 34.60
C ASP A 501 -17.62 8.93 33.69
N VAL A 502 -18.39 7.97 34.22
CA VAL A 502 -19.45 7.28 33.48
C VAL A 502 -20.61 8.22 33.13
N ILE A 503 -21.02 9.08 34.06
CA ILE A 503 -22.11 10.03 33.81
C ILE A 503 -21.71 11.07 32.75
N SER A 504 -20.48 11.59 32.79
CA SER A 504 -19.99 12.49 31.74
C SER A 504 -19.73 11.76 30.43
N GLY A 505 -19.31 10.49 30.45
CA GLY A 505 -19.18 9.69 29.23
C GLY A 505 -20.54 9.45 28.55
N LEU A 506 -21.59 9.16 29.31
CA LEU A 506 -22.94 8.97 28.76
C LEU A 506 -23.49 10.24 28.11
N GLU A 507 -23.17 11.41 28.64
CA GLU A 507 -23.54 12.68 28.00
C GLU A 507 -22.81 12.87 26.66
N ARG A 508 -21.49 12.67 26.61
CA ARG A 508 -20.73 12.70 25.33
C ARG A 508 -21.25 11.72 24.28
N VAL A 509 -21.65 10.51 24.69
CA VAL A 509 -22.30 9.56 23.78
C VAL A 509 -23.61 10.15 23.22
N GLY A 510 -24.36 10.88 24.04
CA GLY A 510 -25.52 11.66 23.60
C GLY A 510 -25.16 12.73 22.57
N ASP A 511 -24.07 13.47 22.78
CA ASP A 511 -23.58 14.48 21.82
C ASP A 511 -23.23 13.85 20.47
N HIS A 512 -22.51 12.71 20.47
CA HIS A 512 -22.20 11.96 19.25
C HIS A 512 -23.48 11.48 18.54
N ALA A 513 -24.50 11.03 19.28
CA ALA A 513 -25.79 10.68 18.70
C ALA A 513 -26.47 11.88 18.01
N THR A 514 -26.38 13.05 18.63
CA THR A 514 -26.87 14.31 18.05
C THR A 514 -26.09 14.66 16.78
N ASN A 515 -24.76 14.60 16.78
CA ASN A 515 -23.92 14.87 15.60
C ASN A 515 -24.29 13.99 14.40
N ILE A 516 -24.49 12.68 14.64
CA ILE A 516 -24.92 11.73 13.62
C ILE A 516 -26.26 12.14 12.99
N ALA A 517 -27.21 12.62 13.81
CA ALA A 517 -28.49 13.10 13.31
C ALA A 517 -28.38 14.41 12.51
N PHE A 518 -27.46 15.30 12.90
CA PHE A 518 -27.20 16.58 12.22
C PHE A 518 -26.46 16.45 10.90
N ALA A 519 -25.70 15.37 10.69
CA ALA A 519 -25.02 15.10 9.41
C ALA A 519 -25.99 15.04 8.20
N LEU A 520 -27.31 14.88 8.45
CA LEU A 520 -28.36 14.90 7.44
C LEU A 520 -28.88 16.30 7.09
N ARG A 521 -28.42 17.37 7.77
CA ARG A 521 -28.89 18.73 7.49
C ARG A 521 -28.17 19.37 6.30
N PRO A 522 -28.90 20.07 5.40
CA PRO A 522 -28.29 20.78 4.28
C PRO A 522 -27.35 21.93 4.70
N GLU A 523 -27.63 22.59 5.82
CA GLU A 523 -26.89 23.79 6.29
C GLU A 523 -25.42 23.49 6.65
N ASN A 524 -25.11 22.28 7.15
CA ASN A 524 -23.73 21.86 7.46
C ASN A 524 -22.91 21.53 6.20
N GLN A 525 -23.53 21.51 5.01
CA GLN A 525 -22.81 21.34 3.75
C GLN A 525 -22.32 22.68 3.16
N GLU A 526 -22.82 23.83 3.65
CA GLU A 526 -22.42 25.17 3.19
C GLU A 526 -21.24 25.73 4.01
N GLU A 527 -21.15 25.43 5.32
CA GLU A 527 -19.99 25.87 6.15
C GLU A 527 -18.65 25.24 5.71
N LEU A 528 -18.68 24.07 5.07
CA LEU A 528 -17.50 23.42 4.49
C LEU A 528 -16.94 24.17 3.26
N GLU A 529 -17.75 24.99 2.58
CA GLU A 529 -17.30 25.80 1.44
C GLU A 529 -16.54 27.07 1.90
N GLU A 530 -16.74 27.55 3.14
CA GLU A 530 -16.08 28.76 3.65
C GLU A 530 -14.68 28.50 4.24
N GLU A 531 -14.37 27.28 4.71
CA GLU A 531 -13.04 26.95 5.27
C GLU A 531 -11.99 26.51 4.21
N GLU A 532 -12.40 26.17 2.98
CA GLU A 532 -11.46 25.85 1.88
C GLU A 532 -10.98 27.09 1.08
N GLU A 533 -11.50 28.28 1.37
CA GLU A 533 -11.12 29.54 0.68
C GLU A 533 -10.06 30.41 1.41
N ASP A 534 -9.53 30.01 2.58
CA ASP A 534 -8.53 30.79 3.34
C ASP A 534 -7.10 30.19 3.44
#